data_AF-A0A5E6NEX7-F1
#
_entry.id   AF-A0A5E6NEX7-F1
#
_cell.length_a   1.000
_cell.length_b   1.000
_cell.length_c   1.000
_cell.angle_alpha   90.00
_cell.angle_beta   90.00
_cell.angle_gamma   90.00
#
_symmetry.space_group_name_H-M   'P 1'
#
loop_
_entity.id
_entity.type
_entity.pdbx_description
1 polymer ?
#
loop_
_entity_poly.entity_id
_entity_poly.type
_entity_poly.pdbx_seq_one_letter_code
_entity_poly.pdbx_strand_id
1 'polypeptide(L)'
;MKLYQQFFKFYEELKNNSETHELVVAVGLFNYQENNDTLKYCRHLIIQIADIEYNNATITVKISDEKPEVEDEFFLKEFDNNSIQEAKKNFEKIVIDEQNDDIDLLDVKSANKIVANFADSIGVEQYYDQISKPRITNYKSISYTPALILRKKNTSKLSRAYEHIIKTLEKQEQPKKIKLIDCLLGQNIQNNENRTSGKTTTEIETIYFPHPANQEQKEYLTK
;
A
#
# COMPACT_ATOMS: atom_id res chain seq x y z
N MET A 1 21.34 -8.40 19.45
CA MET A 1 20.51 -7.49 20.26
C MET A 1 20.11 -6.21 19.53
N LYS A 2 21.00 -5.52 18.80
CA LYS A 2 20.67 -4.27 18.06
C LYS A 2 19.54 -4.42 17.03
N LEU A 3 19.54 -5.50 16.22
CA LEU A 3 18.52 -5.71 15.18
C LEU A 3 17.13 -5.94 15.75
N TYR A 4 17.02 -6.77 16.79
CA TYR A 4 15.76 -6.98 17.52
C TYR A 4 15.22 -5.66 18.08
N GLN A 5 16.07 -4.85 18.71
CA GLN A 5 15.67 -3.53 19.22
C GLN A 5 15.20 -2.60 18.10
N GLN A 6 15.78 -2.68 16.90
CA GLN A 6 15.33 -1.89 15.75
C GLN A 6 13.94 -2.31 15.28
N PHE A 7 13.70 -3.61 15.11
CA PHE A 7 12.38 -4.09 14.72
C PHE A 7 11.32 -3.88 15.80
N PHE A 8 11.69 -4.02 17.08
CA PHE A 8 10.77 -3.71 18.17
C PHE A 8 10.37 -2.22 18.17
N LYS A 9 11.30 -1.32 17.87
CA LYS A 9 10.96 0.10 17.66
C LYS A 9 10.02 0.31 16.48
N PHE A 10 10.17 -0.44 15.38
CA PHE A 10 9.23 -0.37 14.26
C PHE A 10 7.83 -0.80 14.69
N TYR A 11 7.73 -1.88 15.45
CA TYR A 11 6.47 -2.34 16.03
C TYR A 11 5.85 -1.29 16.96
N GLU A 12 6.61 -0.71 17.89
CA GLU A 12 6.10 0.32 18.80
C GLU A 12 5.64 1.58 18.05
N GLU A 13 6.41 2.02 17.06
CA GLU A 13 6.07 3.20 16.27
C GLU A 13 4.79 2.96 15.46
N LEU A 14 4.66 1.83 14.78
CA LEU A 14 3.43 1.50 14.04
C LEU A 14 2.23 1.34 14.96
N LYS A 15 2.41 0.76 16.15
CA LYS A 15 1.32 0.65 17.12
C LYS A 15 0.81 2.01 17.59
N ASN A 16 1.71 2.97 17.79
CA ASN A 16 1.36 4.29 18.31
C ASN A 16 0.94 5.28 17.20
N ASN A 17 1.45 5.10 15.99
CA ASN A 17 1.33 6.07 14.90
C ASN A 17 0.85 5.44 13.57
N SER A 18 0.04 4.37 13.61
CA SER A 18 -0.45 3.65 12.43
C SER A 18 -1.20 4.51 11.40
N GLU A 19 -1.76 5.64 11.83
CA GLU A 19 -2.43 6.57 10.93
C GLU A 19 -1.45 7.38 10.08
N THR A 20 -0.28 7.68 10.63
CA THR A 20 0.70 8.60 10.02
C THR A 20 1.94 7.90 9.51
N HIS A 21 2.22 6.68 9.96
CA HIS A 21 3.36 5.88 9.57
C HIS A 21 2.94 4.58 8.91
N GLU A 22 3.81 4.10 8.03
CA GLU A 22 3.72 2.80 7.38
C GLU A 22 5.09 2.14 7.40
N LEU A 23 5.07 0.83 7.31
CA LEU A 23 6.24 0.01 7.09
C LEU A 23 6.15 -0.55 5.67
N VAL A 24 7.24 -0.48 4.92
CA VAL A 24 7.30 -0.98 3.55
C VAL A 24 8.53 -1.86 3.37
N VAL A 25 8.35 -2.95 2.63
CA VAL A 25 9.46 -3.69 2.02
C VAL A 25 9.79 -3.00 0.71
N ALA A 26 11.06 -2.65 0.53
CA ALA A 26 11.53 -1.87 -0.61
C ALA A 26 12.70 -2.59 -1.30
N VAL A 27 12.65 -2.68 -2.63
CA VAL A 27 13.68 -3.30 -3.47
C VAL A 27 14.00 -2.42 -4.68
N GLY A 28 15.13 -2.67 -5.32
CA GLY A 28 15.54 -1.90 -6.50
C GLY A 28 16.00 -0.50 -6.13
N LEU A 29 17.13 -0.39 -5.45
CA LEU A 29 17.75 0.87 -5.09
C LEU A 29 18.40 1.50 -6.32
N PHE A 30 17.79 2.57 -6.83
CA PHE A 30 18.35 3.44 -7.85
C PHE A 30 19.43 4.33 -7.28
N ASN A 31 20.56 4.44 -7.99
CA ASN A 31 21.69 5.28 -7.63
C ASN A 31 22.18 6.08 -8.83
N TYR A 32 22.28 7.39 -8.64
CA TYR A 32 22.87 8.30 -9.63
C TYR A 32 23.36 9.60 -8.96
N GLN A 33 24.53 10.06 -9.36
CA GLN A 33 25.02 11.39 -9.05
C GLN A 33 25.92 11.85 -10.21
N GLU A 34 25.48 12.83 -10.99
CA GLU A 34 26.22 13.33 -12.16
C GLU A 34 27.66 13.73 -11.80
N ASN A 35 27.84 14.55 -10.75
CA ASN A 35 29.15 14.95 -10.23
C ASN A 35 29.11 15.11 -8.69
N ASN A 36 30.26 15.20 -8.03
CA ASN A 36 30.32 15.30 -6.55
C ASN A 36 29.52 16.47 -5.96
N ASP A 37 29.31 17.54 -6.74
CA ASP A 37 28.57 18.74 -6.36
C ASP A 37 27.07 18.69 -6.71
N THR A 38 26.60 17.67 -7.43
CA THR A 38 25.18 17.51 -7.78
C THR A 38 24.41 16.74 -6.72
N LEU A 39 23.09 16.90 -6.72
CA LEU A 39 22.19 16.16 -5.85
C LEU A 39 22.36 14.65 -6.06
N LYS A 40 22.44 13.91 -4.95
CA LYS A 40 22.53 12.45 -4.95
C LYS A 40 21.14 11.84 -5.03
N TYR A 41 20.94 10.96 -5.98
CA TYR A 41 19.73 10.16 -6.12
C TYR A 41 20.00 8.76 -5.61
N CYS A 42 19.34 8.40 -4.51
CA CYS A 42 19.48 7.12 -3.84
C CYS A 42 18.13 6.75 -3.22
N ARG A 43 17.31 6.00 -3.99
CA ARG A 43 15.92 5.68 -3.63
C ARG A 43 15.53 4.30 -4.14
N HIS A 44 14.80 3.55 -3.33
CA HIS A 44 14.15 2.33 -3.75
C HIS A 44 12.98 2.67 -4.67
N LEU A 45 12.82 1.87 -5.73
CA LEU A 45 11.86 2.15 -6.79
C LEU A 45 10.62 1.26 -6.71
N ILE A 46 10.72 0.10 -6.07
CA ILE A 46 9.60 -0.85 -5.94
C ILE A 46 9.37 -1.08 -4.46
N ILE A 47 8.12 -0.94 -4.03
CA ILE A 47 7.73 -1.12 -2.64
C ILE A 47 6.47 -1.98 -2.52
N GLN A 48 6.28 -2.55 -1.34
CA GLN A 48 5.02 -3.16 -0.92
C GLN A 48 4.82 -2.86 0.56
N ILE A 49 3.59 -2.54 0.96
CA ILE A 49 3.26 -2.33 2.37
C ILE A 49 3.53 -3.61 3.14
N ALA A 50 4.04 -3.47 4.35
CA ALA A 50 4.31 -4.56 5.24
C ALA A 50 3.80 -4.28 6.64
N ASP A 51 3.43 -5.34 7.34
CA ASP A 51 3.08 -5.35 8.74
C ASP A 51 4.15 -6.03 9.56
N ILE A 52 4.22 -5.65 10.83
CA ILE A 52 5.13 -6.24 11.81
C ILE A 52 4.34 -6.70 13.03
N GLU A 53 4.47 -7.97 13.36
CA GLU A 53 3.82 -8.59 14.49
C GLU A 53 4.84 -8.98 15.55
N TYR A 54 4.45 -8.82 16.81
CA TYR A 54 5.24 -9.24 17.96
C TYR A 54 4.46 -10.28 18.77
N ASN A 55 5.03 -11.47 18.92
CA ASN A 55 4.46 -12.55 19.74
C ASN A 55 5.57 -13.36 20.42
N ASN A 56 5.51 -13.54 21.74
CA ASN A 56 6.43 -14.39 22.50
C ASN A 56 7.92 -14.16 22.17
N ALA A 57 8.38 -12.91 22.18
CA ALA A 57 9.76 -12.50 21.82
C ALA A 57 10.16 -12.81 20.37
N THR A 58 9.20 -13.17 19.51
CA THR A 58 9.37 -13.35 18.07
C THR A 58 8.78 -12.14 17.34
N ILE A 59 9.51 -11.66 16.34
CA ILE A 59 9.05 -10.62 15.43
C ILE A 59 8.86 -11.23 14.06
N THR A 60 7.69 -11.01 13.48
CA THR A 60 7.33 -11.48 12.13
C THR A 60 7.02 -10.27 11.27
N VAL A 61 7.65 -10.19 10.09
CA VAL A 61 7.29 -9.20 9.06
C VAL A 61 6.48 -9.93 7.99
N LYS A 62 5.34 -9.35 7.61
CA LYS A 62 4.47 -9.85 6.55
C LYS A 62 4.27 -8.75 5.55
N ILE A 63 4.28 -9.07 4.26
CA ILE A 63 3.81 -8.13 3.23
C ILE A 63 2.28 -8.11 3.23
N SER A 64 1.68 -6.98 2.88
CA SER A 64 0.24 -6.87 2.73
C SER A 64 -0.23 -7.62 1.48
N ASP A 65 -1.53 -7.92 1.43
CA ASP A 65 -2.18 -8.49 0.24
C ASP A 65 -2.22 -7.50 -0.94
N GLU A 66 -1.85 -6.23 -0.71
CA GLU A 66 -1.71 -5.26 -1.78
C GLU A 66 -0.50 -5.59 -2.63
N LYS A 67 -0.66 -5.49 -3.95
CA LYS A 67 0.42 -5.82 -4.88
C LYS A 67 1.58 -4.83 -4.77
N PRO A 68 2.84 -5.27 -5.05
CA PRO A 68 3.96 -4.37 -5.19
C PRO A 68 3.67 -3.24 -6.18
N GLU A 69 4.23 -2.07 -5.92
CA GLU A 69 4.03 -0.88 -6.71
C GLU A 69 5.36 -0.14 -6.96
N VAL A 70 5.36 0.68 -8.01
CA VAL A 70 6.50 1.52 -8.36
C VAL A 70 6.37 2.89 -7.68
N GLU A 71 7.36 3.28 -6.89
CA GLU A 71 7.49 4.61 -6.29
C GLU A 71 7.93 5.63 -7.35
N ASP A 72 6.96 6.18 -8.08
CA ASP A 72 7.23 7.07 -9.20
C ASP A 72 7.34 8.56 -8.84
N GLU A 73 6.95 8.93 -7.62
CA GLU A 73 6.91 10.32 -7.19
C GLU A 73 8.28 10.97 -7.04
N PHE A 74 9.33 10.16 -6.94
CA PHE A 74 10.71 10.59 -6.80
C PHE A 74 11.52 10.49 -8.10
N PHE A 75 10.93 9.95 -9.17
CA PHE A 75 11.63 9.95 -10.46
C PHE A 75 11.76 11.39 -10.96
N LEU A 76 13.01 11.75 -11.18
CA LEU A 76 13.40 13.08 -11.60
C LEU A 76 13.01 13.39 -13.04
N LYS A 77 13.00 14.69 -13.33
CA LYS A 77 13.04 15.26 -14.69
C LYS A 77 14.19 14.69 -15.57
N GLU A 78 15.17 14.04 -14.97
CA GLU A 78 16.36 13.43 -15.61
C GLU A 78 16.09 12.05 -16.23
N PHE A 79 14.94 11.45 -15.92
CA PHE A 79 14.44 10.31 -16.65
C PHE A 79 13.46 10.79 -17.72
N ASP A 80 13.48 10.12 -18.88
CA ASP A 80 12.40 10.30 -19.84
C ASP A 80 11.11 9.79 -19.17
N ASN A 81 10.17 10.71 -18.94
CA ASN A 81 8.86 10.40 -18.37
C ASN A 81 8.17 9.28 -19.14
N ASN A 82 8.38 9.18 -20.46
CA ASN A 82 7.80 8.12 -21.26
C ASN A 82 8.36 6.74 -20.89
N SER A 83 9.69 6.62 -20.71
CA SER A 83 10.34 5.37 -20.31
C SER A 83 9.88 4.88 -18.94
N ILE A 84 9.70 5.79 -17.98
CA ILE A 84 9.16 5.43 -16.65
C ILE A 84 7.72 4.92 -16.76
N GLN A 85 6.88 5.61 -17.53
CA GLN A 85 5.47 5.21 -17.69
C GLN A 85 5.35 3.86 -18.41
N GLU A 86 6.22 3.60 -19.40
CA GLU A 86 6.28 2.30 -20.06
C GLU A 86 6.78 1.20 -19.12
N ALA A 87 7.87 1.45 -18.38
CA ALA A 87 8.38 0.52 -17.38
C ALA A 87 7.33 0.20 -16.30
N LYS A 88 6.58 1.21 -15.84
CA LYS A 88 5.48 1.04 -14.90
C LYS A 88 4.36 0.19 -15.48
N LYS A 89 3.94 0.43 -16.73
CA LYS A 89 2.93 -0.41 -17.39
C LYS A 89 3.39 -1.85 -17.56
N ASN A 90 4.66 -2.07 -17.89
CA ASN A 90 5.22 -3.41 -18.02
C ASN A 90 5.30 -4.12 -16.67
N PHE A 91 5.72 -3.40 -15.62
CA PHE A 91 5.69 -3.88 -14.24
C PHE A 91 4.27 -4.24 -13.79
N GLU A 92 3.31 -3.35 -14.00
CA GLU A 92 1.90 -3.58 -13.67
C GLU A 92 1.36 -4.81 -14.40
N LYS A 93 1.69 -5.01 -15.69
CA LYS A 93 1.32 -6.24 -16.40
C LYS A 93 1.93 -7.49 -15.77
N ILE A 94 3.22 -7.47 -15.43
CA ILE A 94 3.90 -8.61 -14.78
C ILE A 94 3.28 -8.95 -13.42
N VAL A 95 2.86 -7.91 -12.69
CA VAL A 95 2.25 -8.00 -11.35
C VAL A 95 0.75 -8.33 -11.41
N ILE A 96 0.06 -7.96 -12.48
CA ILE A 96 -1.38 -8.17 -12.68
C ILE A 96 -1.68 -9.50 -13.38
N ASP A 97 -0.90 -9.89 -14.40
CA ASP A 97 -1.09 -11.17 -15.09
C ASP A 97 -0.96 -12.30 -14.08
N GLU A 98 -2.10 -12.95 -13.80
CA GLU A 98 -2.36 -14.02 -12.83
C GLU A 98 -1.55 -15.32 -13.08
N GLN A 99 -0.48 -15.26 -13.88
CA GLN A 99 0.45 -16.38 -14.08
C GLN A 99 1.65 -16.35 -13.12
N ASN A 100 1.83 -15.30 -12.32
CA ASN A 100 2.83 -15.25 -11.25
C ASN A 100 2.18 -15.13 -9.87
N ASP A 101 1.62 -16.24 -9.36
CA ASP A 101 1.29 -16.38 -7.93
C ASP A 101 2.55 -16.30 -7.02
N ASP A 102 3.75 -16.16 -7.59
CA ASP A 102 5.06 -16.17 -6.92
C ASP A 102 5.68 -14.77 -6.70
N ILE A 103 4.96 -13.66 -6.94
CA ILE A 103 5.51 -12.32 -6.66
C ILE A 103 5.49 -12.04 -5.15
N ASP A 104 6.61 -12.34 -4.51
CA ASP A 104 6.87 -12.08 -3.10
C ASP A 104 8.14 -11.24 -2.98
N LEU A 105 8.03 -10.01 -2.45
CA LEU A 105 9.19 -9.15 -2.21
C LEU A 105 10.08 -9.62 -1.06
N LEU A 106 9.58 -10.52 -0.20
CA LEU A 106 10.37 -11.19 0.84
C LEU A 106 11.15 -12.40 0.28
N ASP A 107 10.73 -12.98 -0.85
CA ASP A 107 11.52 -13.98 -1.58
C ASP A 107 12.61 -13.32 -2.41
N VAL A 108 13.87 -13.65 -2.11
CA VAL A 108 15.03 -13.01 -2.75
C VAL A 108 15.04 -13.23 -4.26
N LYS A 109 14.69 -14.42 -4.74
CA LYS A 109 14.77 -14.75 -6.17
C LYS A 109 13.68 -14.03 -6.95
N SER A 110 12.45 -14.08 -6.45
CA SER A 110 11.30 -13.40 -7.01
C SER A 110 11.53 -11.89 -7.06
N ALA A 111 11.86 -11.28 -5.92
CA ALA A 111 12.11 -9.86 -5.81
C ALA A 111 13.25 -9.39 -6.74
N ASN A 112 14.35 -10.14 -6.82
CA ASN A 112 15.48 -9.80 -7.69
C ASN A 112 15.11 -9.83 -9.18
N LYS A 113 14.37 -10.85 -9.61
CA LYS A 113 13.87 -10.98 -10.98
C LYS A 113 13.00 -9.78 -11.37
N ILE A 114 12.13 -9.34 -10.47
CA ILE A 114 11.26 -8.18 -10.69
C ILE A 114 12.10 -6.91 -10.86
N VAL A 115 13.10 -6.71 -9.99
CA VAL A 115 13.99 -5.54 -10.09
C VAL A 115 14.80 -5.56 -11.38
N ALA A 116 15.34 -6.72 -11.80
CA ALA A 116 16.08 -6.86 -13.05
C ALA A 116 15.22 -6.49 -14.26
N ASN A 117 14.00 -7.04 -14.35
CA ASN A 117 13.05 -6.72 -15.43
C ASN A 117 12.70 -5.22 -15.45
N PHE A 118 12.55 -4.61 -14.27
CA PHE A 118 12.27 -3.18 -14.16
C PHE A 118 13.46 -2.33 -14.61
N ALA A 119 14.68 -2.73 -14.23
CA ALA A 119 15.92 -2.07 -14.63
C ALA A 119 16.12 -2.08 -16.15
N ASP A 120 15.84 -3.22 -16.80
CA ASP A 120 15.86 -3.33 -18.25
C ASP A 120 14.82 -2.41 -18.91
N SER A 121 13.63 -2.31 -18.33
CA SER A 121 12.52 -1.51 -18.87
C SER A 121 12.77 0.00 -18.80
N ILE A 122 13.43 0.48 -17.74
CA ILE A 122 13.73 1.92 -17.58
C ILE A 122 15.02 2.34 -18.30
N GLY A 123 15.80 1.36 -18.80
CA GLY A 123 17.02 1.61 -19.57
C GLY A 123 18.18 2.17 -18.72
N VAL A 124 18.40 1.63 -17.51
CA VAL A 124 19.61 1.98 -16.75
C VAL A 124 20.86 1.39 -17.40
N GLU A 125 22.01 2.00 -17.14
CA GLU A 125 23.27 1.56 -17.71
C GLU A 125 23.75 0.24 -17.08
N GLN A 126 23.50 0.06 -15.78
CA GLN A 126 23.85 -1.18 -15.07
C GLN A 126 22.84 -1.59 -14.02
N TYR A 127 22.64 -2.91 -13.94
CA TYR A 127 21.95 -3.59 -12.87
C TYR A 127 22.93 -4.39 -12.01
N TYR A 128 22.74 -4.36 -10.69
CA TYR A 128 23.53 -5.10 -9.73
C TYR A 128 22.69 -6.02 -8.86
N ASP A 129 22.92 -7.33 -9.00
CA ASP A 129 22.43 -8.34 -8.07
C ASP A 129 23.31 -8.35 -6.80
N GLN A 130 22.99 -7.47 -5.85
CA GLN A 130 23.65 -7.42 -4.55
C GLN A 130 22.69 -7.04 -3.44
N ILE A 131 22.91 -7.59 -2.25
CA ILE A 131 22.15 -7.27 -1.03
C ILE A 131 22.76 -6.06 -0.30
N SER A 132 24.09 -5.90 -0.41
CA SER A 132 24.81 -4.81 0.24
C SER A 132 24.47 -3.46 -0.38
N LYS A 133 24.42 -2.42 0.46
CA LYS A 133 24.26 -1.05 -0.02
C LYS A 133 25.38 -0.70 -1.03
N PRO A 134 25.02 -0.34 -2.27
CA PRO A 134 25.98 0.01 -3.31
C PRO A 134 26.66 1.35 -3.01
N ARG A 135 27.81 1.57 -3.66
CA ARG A 135 28.42 2.89 -3.73
C ARG A 135 27.66 3.76 -4.72
N ILE A 136 27.65 5.06 -4.49
CA ILE A 136 27.06 6.03 -5.43
C ILE A 136 27.87 6.00 -6.74
N THR A 137 27.16 5.93 -7.85
CA THR A 137 27.70 5.87 -9.21
C THR A 137 27.46 7.18 -9.94
N ASN A 138 28.35 7.51 -10.88
CA ASN A 138 28.19 8.64 -11.81
C ASN A 138 27.38 8.29 -13.07
N TYR A 139 26.86 7.07 -13.13
CA TYR A 139 25.93 6.58 -14.14
C TYR A 139 24.65 6.09 -13.49
N LYS A 140 23.58 6.00 -14.27
CA LYS A 140 22.28 5.51 -13.81
C LYS A 140 22.39 4.02 -13.53
N SER A 141 22.26 3.61 -12.27
CA SER A 141 22.30 2.19 -11.88
C SER A 141 21.17 1.80 -10.95
N ILE A 142 20.77 0.53 -11.01
CA ILE A 142 19.84 -0.07 -10.06
C ILE A 142 20.53 -1.26 -9.40
N SER A 143 20.28 -1.46 -8.11
CA SER A 143 20.74 -2.63 -7.37
C SER A 143 19.58 -3.29 -6.64
N TYR A 144 19.58 -4.60 -6.50
CA TYR A 144 18.53 -5.33 -5.79
C TYR A 144 18.31 -4.80 -4.36
N THR A 145 19.37 -4.70 -3.56
CA THR A 145 19.47 -4.09 -2.22
C THR A 145 18.12 -3.93 -1.48
N PRO A 146 17.60 -5.00 -0.86
CA PRO A 146 16.34 -4.94 -0.14
C PRO A 146 16.46 -4.10 1.14
N ALA A 147 15.38 -3.44 1.52
CA ALA A 147 15.30 -2.67 2.76
C ALA A 147 13.90 -2.77 3.37
N LEU A 148 13.84 -2.79 4.70
CA LEU A 148 12.61 -2.58 5.45
C LEU A 148 12.61 -1.14 5.96
N ILE A 149 11.61 -0.36 5.56
CA ILE A 149 11.58 1.08 5.77
C ILE A 149 10.32 1.45 6.55
N LEU A 150 10.52 1.97 7.77
CA LEU A 150 9.48 2.68 8.51
C LEU A 150 9.51 4.15 8.10
N ARG A 151 8.40 4.67 7.59
CA ARG A 151 8.29 6.06 7.11
C ARG A 151 6.92 6.65 7.40
N LYS A 152 6.79 7.97 7.21
CA LYS A 152 5.48 8.61 7.16
C LYS A 152 4.74 8.15 5.91
N LYS A 153 3.43 7.89 6.04
CA LYS A 153 2.56 7.55 4.92
C LYS A 153 2.68 8.62 3.84
N ASN A 154 2.78 8.15 2.61
CA ASN A 154 2.79 9.05 1.47
C ASN A 154 1.37 9.57 1.21
N THR A 155 1.10 10.84 1.58
CA THR A 155 -0.22 11.46 1.41
C THR A 155 -0.53 11.83 -0.03
N SER A 156 0.46 11.86 -0.93
CA SER A 156 0.27 12.22 -2.33
C SER A 156 -0.66 11.23 -3.05
N LYS A 157 -0.58 9.93 -2.72
CA LYS A 157 -1.50 8.92 -3.28
C LYS A 157 -2.94 9.15 -2.85
N LEU A 158 -3.14 9.47 -1.58
CA LEU A 158 -4.46 9.83 -1.06
C LEU A 158 -4.98 11.09 -1.76
N SER A 159 -4.13 12.11 -1.95
CA SER A 159 -4.48 13.31 -2.72
C SER A 159 -4.87 12.97 -4.18
N ARG A 160 -4.09 12.14 -4.87
CA ARG A 160 -4.40 11.68 -6.25
C ARG A 160 -5.70 10.89 -6.32
N ALA A 161 -5.97 10.03 -5.33
CA ALA A 161 -7.23 9.29 -5.24
C ALA A 161 -8.41 10.26 -5.09
N TYR A 162 -8.31 11.28 -4.22
CA TYR A 162 -9.34 12.30 -4.10
C TYR A 162 -9.49 13.13 -5.38
N GLU A 163 -8.41 13.54 -6.02
CA GLU A 163 -8.46 14.23 -7.31
C GLU A 163 -9.15 13.38 -8.39
N HIS A 164 -8.88 12.07 -8.43
CA HIS A 164 -9.52 11.15 -9.35
C HIS A 164 -11.03 11.03 -9.07
N ILE A 165 -11.41 10.93 -7.79
CA ILE A 165 -12.83 10.93 -7.37
C ILE A 165 -13.50 12.23 -7.83
N ILE A 166 -12.89 13.39 -7.58
CA ILE A 166 -13.41 14.71 -7.99
C ILE A 166 -13.59 14.76 -9.51
N LYS A 167 -12.56 14.42 -10.29
CA LYS A 167 -12.63 14.41 -11.76
C LYS A 167 -13.69 13.44 -12.30
N THR A 168 -13.90 12.33 -11.62
CA THR A 168 -14.93 11.34 -11.99
C THR A 168 -16.33 11.90 -11.72
N LEU A 169 -16.53 12.58 -10.58
CA LEU A 169 -17.79 13.20 -10.23
C LEU A 169 -18.13 14.39 -11.15
N GLU A 170 -17.14 15.21 -11.50
CA GLU A 170 -17.31 16.35 -12.42
C GLU A 170 -17.75 15.92 -13.83
N LYS A 171 -17.34 14.73 -14.27
CA LYS A 171 -17.70 14.17 -15.58
C LYS A 171 -19.08 13.48 -15.59
N GLN A 172 -19.69 13.26 -14.44
CA GLN A 172 -21.02 12.65 -14.36
C GLN A 172 -22.09 13.74 -14.53
N GLU A 173 -22.91 13.65 -15.58
CA GLU A 173 -24.03 14.58 -15.84
C GLU A 173 -25.06 14.63 -14.70
N GLN A 174 -25.13 13.56 -13.90
CA GLN A 174 -25.82 13.55 -12.60
C GLN A 174 -24.98 12.77 -11.59
N PRO A 175 -24.66 13.35 -10.41
CA PRO A 175 -23.95 12.61 -9.38
C PRO A 175 -24.83 11.43 -8.93
N LYS A 176 -24.32 10.21 -9.08
CA LYS A 176 -24.97 9.04 -8.46
C LYS A 176 -25.04 9.32 -6.96
N LYS A 177 -26.24 9.27 -6.37
CA LYS A 177 -26.40 9.34 -4.91
C LYS A 177 -25.53 8.29 -4.25
N ILE A 178 -24.49 8.73 -3.55
CA ILE A 178 -23.62 7.86 -2.78
C ILE A 178 -24.38 7.56 -1.49
N LYS A 179 -24.97 6.38 -1.39
CA LYS A 179 -25.75 5.95 -0.22
C LYS A 179 -25.05 6.17 1.12
N LEU A 180 -23.72 6.05 1.14
CA LEU A 180 -22.90 6.32 2.32
C LEU A 180 -22.94 7.80 2.73
N ILE A 181 -22.90 8.74 1.77
CA ILE A 181 -23.01 10.18 2.03
C ILE A 181 -24.41 10.51 2.53
N ASP A 182 -25.44 9.97 1.89
CA ASP A 182 -26.83 10.17 2.33
C ASP A 182 -27.05 9.64 3.76
N CYS A 183 -26.44 8.50 4.10
CA CYS A 183 -26.47 7.92 5.44
C CYS A 183 -25.73 8.78 6.47
N LEU A 184 -24.53 9.28 6.14
CA LEU A 184 -23.74 10.18 7.00
C LEU A 184 -24.43 11.53 7.22
N LEU A 185 -25.15 12.02 6.20
CA LEU A 185 -25.92 13.26 6.27
C LEU A 185 -27.31 13.08 6.90
N GLY A 186 -27.66 11.85 7.34
CA GLY A 186 -28.98 11.54 7.91
C GLY A 186 -30.13 11.64 6.90
N GLN A 187 -29.84 11.72 5.61
CA GLN A 187 -30.80 11.77 4.52
C GLN A 187 -31.25 10.35 4.19
N ASN A 188 -32.04 9.74 5.08
CA ASN A 188 -32.78 8.52 4.76
C ASN A 188 -33.71 8.82 3.57
N ILE A 189 -33.36 8.29 2.40
CA ILE A 189 -34.30 8.21 1.29
C ILE A 189 -35.38 7.23 1.74
N GLN A 190 -36.51 7.75 2.25
CA GLN A 190 -37.74 7.00 2.26
C GLN A 190 -38.06 6.68 0.80
N ASN A 191 -37.70 5.48 0.36
CA ASN A 191 -38.19 4.94 -0.88
C ASN A 191 -39.71 4.83 -0.73
N ASN A 192 -40.44 5.75 -1.35
CA ASN A 192 -41.84 5.58 -1.68
C ASN A 192 -41.94 4.43 -2.70
N GLU A 193 -41.85 3.20 -2.21
CA GLU A 193 -42.43 2.07 -2.91
C GLU A 193 -43.94 2.19 -2.77
N ASN A 194 -44.61 2.39 -3.90
CA ASN A 194 -46.05 2.24 -4.05
C ASN A 194 -46.46 0.84 -3.56
N ARG A 195 -46.78 0.70 -2.27
CA ARG A 195 -47.57 -0.41 -1.76
C ARG A 195 -49.01 0.03 -1.76
N THR A 196 -49.72 -0.48 -2.75
CA THR A 196 -51.17 -0.49 -2.88
C THR A 196 -51.87 -0.67 -1.52
N SER A 197 -52.88 0.17 -1.33
CA SER A 197 -53.89 0.10 -0.28
C SER A 197 -54.23 -1.33 0.13
N GLY A 198 -53.84 -1.67 1.36
CA GLY A 198 -54.23 -2.88 2.06
C GLY A 198 -53.97 -2.65 3.54
N LYS A 199 -55.04 -2.39 4.31
CA LYS A 199 -55.03 -2.27 5.78
C LYS A 199 -54.08 -3.29 6.39
N THR A 200 -52.99 -2.84 7.00
CA THR A 200 -52.34 -3.57 8.08
C THR A 200 -51.72 -2.56 9.03
N THR A 201 -52.16 -2.67 10.27
CA THR A 201 -51.69 -1.98 11.47
C THR A 201 -50.17 -1.96 11.48
N THR A 202 -49.58 -0.77 11.70
CA THR A 202 -48.15 -0.60 11.96
C THR A 202 -47.78 -1.33 13.24
N GLU A 203 -47.40 -2.59 13.13
CA GLU A 203 -46.58 -3.24 14.14
C GLU A 203 -45.16 -2.73 13.93
N ILE A 204 -44.70 -1.91 14.89
CA ILE A 204 -43.31 -1.53 15.01
C ILE A 204 -42.53 -2.84 15.17
N GLU A 205 -41.72 -3.19 14.17
CA GLU A 205 -40.79 -4.32 14.25
C GLU A 205 -39.91 -4.09 15.49
N THR A 206 -40.11 -4.92 16.51
CA THR A 206 -39.41 -4.76 17.78
C THR A 206 -37.94 -5.03 17.54
N ILE A 207 -37.10 -4.02 17.78
CA ILE A 207 -35.65 -4.15 17.68
C ILE A 207 -35.18 -5.07 18.82
N TYR A 208 -34.75 -6.28 18.48
CA TYR A 208 -34.18 -7.22 19.44
C TYR A 208 -32.69 -6.94 19.59
N PHE A 209 -32.28 -6.52 20.79
CA PHE A 209 -30.88 -6.53 21.17
C PHE A 209 -30.46 -7.96 21.51
N PRO A 210 -29.20 -8.36 21.21
CA PRO A 210 -28.67 -9.63 21.66
C PRO A 210 -28.80 -9.74 23.18
N HIS A 211 -29.20 -10.92 23.66
CA HIS A 211 -29.31 -11.15 25.09
C HIS A 211 -27.95 -10.92 25.77
N PRO A 212 -27.94 -10.35 26.99
CA PRO A 212 -26.72 -10.29 27.78
C PRO A 212 -26.15 -11.71 27.94
N ALA A 213 -24.83 -11.82 27.90
CA ALA A 213 -24.13 -13.10 28.00
C ALA A 213 -24.66 -13.93 29.18
N ASN A 214 -24.97 -15.20 28.92
CA ASN A 214 -25.46 -16.10 29.95
C ASN A 214 -24.33 -16.48 30.93
N GLN A 215 -24.68 -17.11 32.06
CA GLN A 215 -23.73 -17.43 33.13
C GLN A 215 -22.55 -18.29 32.61
N GLU A 216 -22.84 -19.29 31.77
CA GLU A 216 -21.83 -20.15 31.14
C GLU A 216 -20.88 -19.36 30.23
N GLN A 217 -21.39 -18.37 29.47
CA GLN A 217 -20.58 -17.51 28.62
C GLN A 217 -19.68 -16.56 29.42
N LYS A 218 -20.11 -16.15 30.61
CA LYS A 218 -19.30 -15.31 31.52
C LYS A 218 -18.14 -16.09 32.15
N GLU A 219 -18.31 -17.39 32.38
CA GLU A 219 -17.26 -18.25 32.93
C GLU A 219 -16.07 -18.42 31.97
N TYR A 220 -16.28 -18.35 30.65
CA TYR A 220 -15.19 -18.36 29.67
C TYR A 220 -14.28 -17.13 29.74
N LEU A 221 -14.75 -16.00 30.31
CA LEU A 221 -13.96 -14.78 30.47
C LEU A 221 -13.10 -14.78 31.74
N THR A 222 -13.31 -15.74 32.66
CA THR A 222 -12.62 -15.81 33.96
C THR A 222 -11.66 -17.00 34.11
N LYS A 223 -11.41 -17.73 33.02
CA LYS A 223 -10.36 -18.75 32.90
C LYS A 223 -9.14 -18.20 32.17
#